data_AF-A0A4U3KWD9-F1
#
_entry.id   AF-A0A4U3KWD9-F1
#
_cell.length_a   1.000
_cell.length_b   1.000
_cell.length_c   1.000
_cell.angle_alpha   90.00
_cell.angle_beta   90.00
_cell.angle_gamma   90.00
#
_symmetry.space_group_name_H-M   'P 1'
#
loop_
_entity.id
_entity.type
_entity.pdbx_description
1 polymer ?
#
loop_
_entity_poly.entity_id
_entity_poly.type
_entity_poly.pdbx_seq_one_letter_code
_entity_poly.pdbx_strand_id
1 'polypeptide(L)'
;MEPLSNTIQLFSLPGLAPKAYNNHVTETAAGIKEYEPLLYKIASSFGFIDNETMDLVQQVCSCFNVYCTNPQNGTSLKIRLSKFMVHQCIFKISSQLFSQNVDAEKLSATDMPLSFRSVFILHHIIGFDEYEIAEILNTNLLQVKHRLSKALLFINNQY
;
A
#
# COMPACT_ATOMS: atom_id res chain seq x y z
N MET A 1 40.57 -5.58 -32.11
CA MET A 1 41.11 -5.69 -30.74
C MET A 1 40.87 -4.37 -30.05
N GLU A 2 40.45 -4.45 -28.80
CA GLU A 2 40.14 -3.38 -27.83
C GLU A 2 38.77 -2.68 -27.88
N PRO A 3 38.21 -2.37 -26.69
CA PRO A 3 36.77 -2.40 -26.44
C PRO A 3 36.15 -1.01 -26.23
N LEU A 4 34.86 -0.86 -26.56
CA LEU A 4 34.07 0.29 -26.16
C LEU A 4 33.82 0.26 -24.64
N SER A 5 34.39 1.25 -23.95
CA SER A 5 34.14 1.55 -22.55
C SER A 5 32.75 2.16 -22.39
N ASN A 6 31.83 1.44 -21.75
CA ASN A 6 30.51 1.94 -21.38
C ASN A 6 30.62 2.73 -20.06
N THR A 7 30.70 4.05 -20.18
CA THR A 7 30.58 4.97 -19.04
C THR A 7 29.12 5.05 -18.59
N ILE A 8 28.84 4.51 -17.41
CA ILE A 8 27.58 4.65 -16.68
C ILE A 8 27.37 6.13 -16.36
N GLN A 9 26.30 6.73 -16.90
CA GLN A 9 25.84 8.03 -16.43
C GLN A 9 25.10 7.86 -15.10
N LEU A 10 25.85 8.12 -14.03
CA LEU A 10 25.37 8.38 -12.68
C LEU A 10 24.44 9.61 -12.73
N PHE A 11 23.15 9.42 -12.43
CA PHE A 11 22.18 10.52 -12.35
C PHE A 11 22.65 11.53 -11.29
N SER A 12 23.02 12.73 -11.75
CA SER A 12 23.38 13.87 -10.92
C SER A 12 22.17 14.37 -10.11
N LEU A 13 22.35 14.51 -8.79
CA LEU A 13 21.45 15.25 -7.90
C LEU A 13 21.43 16.75 -8.28
N PRO A 14 20.27 17.42 -8.31
CA PRO A 14 20.22 18.89 -8.25
C PRO A 14 20.48 19.38 -6.82
N GLY A 15 21.43 20.31 -6.71
CA GLY A 15 21.87 20.92 -5.46
C GLY A 15 20.77 21.65 -4.70
N LEU A 16 20.75 21.41 -3.40
CA LEU A 16 19.88 22.05 -2.41
C LEU A 16 20.51 23.38 -1.95
N ALA A 17 19.80 24.49 -2.09
CA ALA A 17 20.04 25.70 -1.29
C ALA A 17 19.02 25.70 -0.13
N PRO A 18 19.43 25.96 1.13
CA PRO A 18 18.52 25.94 2.26
C PRO A 18 17.80 27.29 2.38
N LYS A 19 16.51 27.34 2.04
CA LYS A 19 15.63 28.41 2.53
C LYS A 19 14.91 27.89 3.77
N ALA A 20 15.27 28.49 4.90
CA ALA A 20 14.63 28.29 6.18
C ALA A 20 13.12 28.59 6.08
N TYR A 21 12.31 27.58 6.34
CA TYR A 21 10.92 27.74 6.75
C TYR A 21 10.72 26.93 8.03
N ASN A 22 11.02 27.57 9.16
CA ASN A 22 10.75 27.03 10.48
C ASN A 22 9.24 27.17 10.76
N ASN A 23 8.67 26.12 11.35
CA ASN A 23 7.35 26.03 12.02
C ASN A 23 6.18 25.31 11.32
N HIS A 24 6.42 24.21 10.59
CA HIS A 24 5.33 23.25 10.25
C HIS A 24 5.74 21.76 10.37
N VAL A 25 6.95 21.48 10.86
CA VAL A 25 7.55 20.12 10.83
C VAL A 25 7.14 19.26 12.03
N THR A 26 6.53 19.82 13.07
CA THR A 26 6.14 19.08 14.27
C THR A 26 4.71 18.52 14.24
N GLU A 27 3.87 18.89 13.28
CA GLU A 27 2.48 18.40 13.18
C GLU A 27 2.32 17.13 12.34
N THR A 28 3.26 16.82 11.44
CA THR A 28 3.10 15.68 10.51
C THR A 28 3.49 14.34 11.12
N ALA A 29 4.54 14.30 11.95
CA ALA A 29 5.00 13.03 12.53
C ALA A 29 4.04 12.47 13.59
N ALA A 30 3.42 13.34 14.39
CA ALA A 30 2.42 12.94 15.38
C ALA A 30 1.11 12.47 14.71
N GLY A 31 0.68 13.16 13.64
CA GLY A 31 -0.54 12.83 12.91
C GLY A 31 -0.47 11.47 12.20
N ILE A 32 0.70 11.00 11.79
CA ILE A 32 0.85 9.68 11.14
C ILE A 32 0.70 8.54 12.14
N LYS A 33 1.21 8.72 13.38
CA LYS A 33 1.16 7.68 14.42
C LYS A 33 -0.27 7.33 14.81
N GLU A 34 -1.19 8.27 14.73
CA GLU A 34 -2.62 8.04 14.98
C GLU A 34 -3.21 6.98 14.03
N TYR A 35 -2.64 6.81 12.84
CA TYR A 35 -3.09 5.83 11.86
C TYR A 35 -2.37 4.48 11.98
N GLU A 36 -1.36 4.32 12.84
CA GLU A 36 -0.67 3.03 13.03
C GLU A 36 -1.64 1.87 13.28
N PRO A 37 -2.69 2.00 14.13
CA PRO A 37 -3.66 0.92 14.33
C PRO A 37 -4.45 0.57 13.06
N LEU A 38 -4.79 1.58 12.24
CA LEU A 38 -5.46 1.38 10.97
C LEU A 38 -4.54 0.63 9.99
N LEU A 39 -3.29 1.07 9.88
CA LEU A 39 -2.29 0.46 8.99
C LEU A 39 -2.00 -0.99 9.41
N TYR A 40 -1.87 -1.24 10.71
CA TYR A 40 -1.72 -2.57 11.26
C TYR A 40 -2.90 -3.47 10.87
N LYS A 41 -4.12 -2.96 11.07
CA LYS A 41 -5.35 -3.69 10.71
C LYS A 41 -5.42 -3.99 9.22
N ILE A 42 -4.98 -3.07 8.35
CA ILE A 42 -4.89 -3.31 6.91
C ILE A 42 -3.93 -4.48 6.65
N ALA A 43 -2.68 -4.43 7.11
CA ALA A 43 -1.73 -5.52 6.82
C ALA A 43 -2.18 -6.87 7.39
N SER A 44 -2.62 -6.93 8.65
CA SER A 44 -3.08 -8.19 9.24
C SER A 44 -4.28 -8.77 8.49
N SER A 45 -5.20 -7.93 8.00
CA SER A 45 -6.34 -8.36 7.16
C SER A 45 -5.90 -8.91 5.79
N PHE A 46 -4.74 -8.49 5.29
CA PHE A 46 -4.13 -9.05 4.08
C PHE A 46 -3.37 -10.37 4.33
N GLY A 47 -3.27 -10.81 5.59
CA GLY A 47 -2.69 -12.11 5.98
C GLY A 47 -1.23 -12.05 6.44
N PHE A 48 -0.68 -10.85 6.68
CA PHE A 48 0.67 -10.72 7.24
C PHE A 48 0.69 -11.09 8.73
N ILE A 49 1.73 -11.78 9.17
CA ILE A 49 1.93 -12.08 10.60
C ILE A 49 2.33 -10.82 11.38
N ASP A 50 2.20 -10.84 12.70
CA ASP A 50 2.39 -9.65 13.56
C ASP A 50 3.76 -8.97 13.36
N ASN A 51 4.85 -9.74 13.31
CA ASN A 51 6.20 -9.19 13.08
C ASN A 51 6.31 -8.50 11.72
N GLU A 52 5.84 -9.15 10.65
CA GLU A 52 5.87 -8.58 9.30
C GLU A 52 4.95 -7.36 9.16
N THR A 53 3.81 -7.39 9.86
CA THR A 53 2.84 -6.30 9.91
C THR A 53 3.48 -5.07 10.55
N MET A 54 4.13 -5.24 11.70
CA MET A 54 4.81 -4.14 12.39
C MET A 54 5.94 -3.56 11.53
N ASP A 55 6.75 -4.40 10.90
CA ASP A 55 7.82 -3.96 9.99
C ASP A 55 7.25 -3.13 8.82
N LEU A 56 6.15 -3.59 8.21
CA LEU A 56 5.46 -2.86 7.14
C LEU A 56 4.94 -1.50 7.63
N VAL A 57 4.28 -1.46 8.80
CA VAL A 57 3.75 -0.22 9.37
C VAL A 57 4.88 0.78 9.62
N GLN A 58 5.96 0.36 10.26
CA GLN A 58 7.12 1.22 10.53
C GLN A 58 7.77 1.72 9.24
N GLN A 59 7.89 0.87 8.23
CA GLN A 59 8.39 1.25 6.91
C GLN A 59 7.49 2.30 6.26
N VAL A 60 6.17 2.11 6.30
CA VAL A 60 5.20 3.06 5.75
C VAL A 60 5.28 4.40 6.46
N CYS A 61 5.25 4.42 7.79
CA CYS A 61 5.34 5.65 8.56
C CYS A 61 6.65 6.40 8.29
N SER A 62 7.77 5.67 8.17
CA SER A 62 9.09 6.25 7.89
C SER A 62 9.21 6.80 6.46
N CYS A 63 8.76 6.04 5.46
CA CYS A 63 8.79 6.48 4.07
C CYS A 63 7.82 7.63 3.80
N PHE A 64 6.64 7.64 4.42
CA PHE A 64 5.62 8.64 4.15
C PHE A 64 6.11 10.06 4.47
N ASN A 65 6.86 10.22 5.55
CA ASN A 65 7.48 11.50 5.93
C ASN A 65 8.49 12.03 4.90
N VAL A 66 9.17 11.14 4.17
CA VAL A 66 10.22 11.52 3.21
C VAL A 66 9.63 11.96 1.87
N TYR A 67 8.53 11.34 1.43
CA TYR A 67 8.01 11.52 0.07
C TYR A 67 6.79 12.44 -0.04
N CYS A 68 6.14 12.82 1.07
CA CYS A 68 4.95 13.66 1.05
C CYS A 68 5.25 15.13 1.33
N THR A 69 6.03 15.79 0.47
CA THR A 69 6.28 17.24 0.52
C THR A 69 5.26 18.08 -0.25
N ASN A 70 4.23 17.46 -0.83
CA ASN A 70 3.16 18.18 -1.53
C ASN A 70 1.77 17.77 -1.05
N PRO A 71 0.96 18.70 -0.51
CA PRO A 71 -0.47 18.49 -0.31
C PRO A 71 -1.14 18.46 -1.70
N GLN A 72 -1.14 17.29 -2.33
CA GLN A 72 -1.97 17.04 -3.51
C GLN A 72 -3.44 17.09 -3.09
N ASN A 73 -4.11 18.15 -3.52
CA ASN A 73 -5.55 18.36 -3.65
C ASN A 73 -6.46 17.42 -2.84
N GLY A 74 -6.93 17.88 -1.68
CA GLY A 74 -8.19 17.45 -1.05
C GLY A 74 -8.28 16.02 -0.49
N THR A 75 -7.29 15.17 -0.73
CA THR A 75 -7.32 13.77 -0.28
C THR A 75 -6.89 13.67 1.19
N SER A 76 -7.70 13.00 2.01
CA SER A 76 -7.44 12.91 3.45
C SER A 76 -6.16 12.11 3.74
N LEU A 77 -5.47 12.45 4.83
CA LEU A 77 -4.25 11.76 5.25
C LEU A 77 -4.49 10.25 5.42
N LYS A 78 -5.67 9.88 5.94
CA LYS A 78 -6.17 8.50 6.03
C LYS A 78 -6.07 7.76 4.70
N ILE A 79 -6.56 8.36 3.61
CA ILE A 79 -6.58 7.73 2.28
C ILE A 79 -5.19 7.61 1.69
N ARG A 80 -4.36 8.65 1.83
CA ARG A 80 -2.98 8.62 1.33
C ARG A 80 -2.14 7.54 2.02
N LEU A 81 -2.24 7.44 3.36
CA LEU A 81 -1.54 6.41 4.13
C LEU A 81 -2.06 5.01 3.80
N SER A 82 -3.38 4.85 3.73
CA SER A 82 -4.01 3.55 3.40
C SER A 82 -3.65 3.10 1.99
N LYS A 83 -3.62 4.01 1.02
CA LYS A 83 -3.13 3.76 -0.34
C LYS A 83 -1.71 3.22 -0.35
N PHE A 84 -0.81 3.90 0.35
CA PHE A 84 0.59 3.48 0.41
C PHE A 84 0.72 2.09 1.06
N MET A 85 0.02 1.87 2.17
CA MET A 85 0.00 0.58 2.86
C MET A 85 -0.55 -0.56 1.99
N VAL A 86 -1.71 -0.36 1.36
CA VAL A 86 -2.34 -1.36 0.48
C VAL A 86 -1.44 -1.69 -0.70
N HIS A 87 -0.79 -0.69 -1.30
CA HIS A 87 0.16 -0.91 -2.38
C HIS A 87 1.36 -1.75 -1.92
N GLN A 88 1.91 -1.50 -0.72
CA GLN A 88 2.97 -2.32 -0.15
C GLN A 88 2.51 -3.77 0.10
N CYS A 89 1.31 -3.96 0.66
CA CYS A 89 0.72 -5.28 0.87
C CYS A 89 0.57 -6.04 -0.45
N ILE A 90 -0.05 -5.43 -1.47
CA ILE A 90 -0.27 -6.04 -2.78
C ILE A 90 1.06 -6.36 -3.46
N PHE A 91 2.03 -5.43 -3.41
CA PHE A 91 3.34 -5.64 -4.01
C PHE A 91 4.08 -6.80 -3.34
N LYS A 92 4.10 -6.87 -2.01
CA LYS A 92 4.77 -7.94 -1.26
C LYS A 92 4.11 -9.31 -1.50
N ILE A 93 2.78 -9.38 -1.54
CA ILE A 93 2.07 -10.62 -1.90
C ILE A 93 2.42 -11.03 -3.33
N SER A 94 2.38 -10.08 -4.27
CA SER A 94 2.68 -10.36 -5.67
C SER A 94 4.13 -10.81 -5.85
N SER A 95 5.10 -10.15 -5.21
CA SER A 95 6.51 -10.51 -5.32
C SER A 95 6.78 -11.88 -4.71
N GLN A 96 6.13 -12.23 -3.60
CA GLN A 96 6.20 -13.58 -3.03
C GLN A 96 5.66 -14.63 -3.99
N LEU A 97 4.52 -14.38 -4.64
CA LEU A 97 3.93 -15.27 -5.65
C LEU A 97 4.87 -15.49 -6.85
N PHE A 98 5.64 -14.48 -7.26
CA PHE A 98 6.57 -14.59 -8.40
C PHE A 98 7.98 -15.07 -8.01
N SER A 99 8.37 -14.98 -6.73
CA SER A 99 9.72 -15.35 -6.28
C SER A 99 9.83 -16.77 -5.73
N GLN A 100 8.70 -17.45 -5.48
CA GLN A 100 8.72 -18.81 -4.94
C GLN A 100 8.84 -19.89 -6.02
N ASN A 101 9.96 -20.62 -5.98
CA ASN A 101 9.99 -22.07 -6.12
C ASN A 101 9.80 -22.65 -4.70
N VAL A 102 8.78 -23.49 -4.45
CA VAL A 102 8.49 -24.24 -3.19
C VAL A 102 7.87 -23.37 -2.06
N ASP A 103 6.74 -23.61 -1.37
CA ASP A 103 5.75 -24.69 -1.22
C ASP A 103 4.32 -24.10 -1.37
N ALA A 104 3.53 -24.64 -2.31
CA ALA A 104 2.19 -24.14 -2.66
C ALA A 104 1.12 -24.24 -1.54
N GLU A 105 1.45 -24.81 -0.37
CA GLU A 105 0.51 -25.04 0.72
C GLU A 105 0.34 -23.82 1.66
N LYS A 106 1.28 -22.86 1.67
CA LYS A 106 1.20 -21.72 2.60
C LYS A 106 0.64 -20.43 1.99
N LEU A 107 0.56 -20.34 0.66
CA LEU A 107 -0.03 -19.19 -0.07
C LEU A 107 -1.47 -19.42 -0.53
N SER A 108 -2.02 -20.62 -0.32
CA SER A 108 -3.31 -21.07 -0.88
C SER A 108 -4.54 -20.78 -0.01
N ALA A 109 -4.43 -20.05 1.10
CA ALA A 109 -5.54 -19.95 2.06
C ALA A 109 -6.73 -19.07 1.63
N THR A 110 -6.79 -18.56 0.40
CA THR A 110 -8.03 -18.00 -0.15
C THR A 110 -8.11 -18.25 -1.66
N ASP A 111 -9.09 -19.02 -2.11
CA ASP A 111 -9.41 -19.20 -3.55
C ASP A 111 -9.79 -17.88 -4.25
N MET A 112 -10.04 -16.82 -3.49
CA MET A 112 -10.42 -15.53 -4.02
C MET A 112 -9.22 -14.78 -4.63
N PRO A 113 -9.31 -14.33 -5.90
CA PRO A 113 -8.29 -13.47 -6.52
C PRO A 113 -7.97 -12.23 -5.69
N LEU A 114 -6.68 -11.86 -5.64
CA LEU A 114 -6.19 -10.73 -4.84
C LEU A 114 -6.93 -9.41 -5.12
N SER A 115 -7.34 -9.18 -6.38
CA SER A 115 -8.08 -7.97 -6.78
C SER A 115 -9.48 -7.89 -6.17
N PHE A 116 -10.16 -9.03 -5.95
CA PHE A 116 -11.45 -9.11 -5.30
C PHE A 116 -11.29 -9.08 -3.78
N ARG A 117 -10.31 -9.84 -3.27
CA ARG A 117 -9.97 -9.90 -1.85
C ARG A 117 -9.60 -8.52 -1.29
N SER A 118 -8.82 -7.75 -2.02
CA SER A 118 -8.41 -6.39 -1.61
C SER A 118 -9.62 -5.46 -1.43
N VAL A 119 -10.56 -5.48 -2.38
CA VAL A 119 -11.79 -4.66 -2.30
C VAL A 119 -12.67 -5.13 -1.14
N PHE A 120 -12.82 -6.44 -0.96
CA PHE A 120 -13.59 -7.01 0.15
C PHE A 120 -13.01 -6.61 1.51
N ILE A 121 -11.69 -6.76 1.71
CA ILE A 121 -11.00 -6.38 2.95
C ILE A 121 -11.24 -4.89 3.24
N LEU A 122 -10.98 -4.02 2.26
CA LEU A 122 -11.12 -2.58 2.46
C LEU A 122 -12.55 -2.18 2.77
N HIS A 123 -13.54 -2.80 2.14
CA HIS A 123 -14.95 -2.48 2.36
C HIS A 123 -15.51 -3.08 3.67
N HIS A 124 -15.41 -4.39 3.85
CA HIS A 124 -16.09 -5.10 4.94
C HIS A 124 -15.28 -5.20 6.22
N ILE A 125 -13.95 -5.29 6.14
CA ILE A 125 -13.11 -5.46 7.32
C ILE A 125 -12.63 -4.09 7.84
N ILE A 126 -12.18 -3.23 6.92
CA ILE A 126 -11.64 -1.92 7.29
C ILE A 126 -12.74 -0.86 7.39
N GLY A 127 -13.75 -0.91 6.51
CA GLY A 127 -14.90 0.01 6.54
C GLY A 127 -14.74 1.24 5.65
N PHE A 128 -13.94 1.16 4.59
CA PHE A 128 -13.87 2.23 3.58
C PHE A 128 -15.12 2.21 2.69
N ASP A 129 -15.58 3.40 2.29
CA ASP A 129 -16.61 3.52 1.27
C ASP A 129 -16.06 3.25 -0.14
N GLU A 130 -16.95 3.09 -1.11
CA GLU A 130 -16.56 2.72 -2.48
C GLU A 130 -15.72 3.79 -3.20
N TYR A 131 -15.86 5.08 -2.83
CA TYR A 131 -15.06 6.17 -3.39
C TYR A 131 -13.67 6.20 -2.78
N GLU A 132 -13.57 6.05 -1.46
CA GLU A 132 -12.31 5.88 -0.73
C GLU A 132 -11.53 4.68 -1.30
N ILE A 133 -12.18 3.54 -1.53
CA ILE A 133 -11.55 2.36 -2.14
C ILE A 133 -11.09 2.64 -3.56
N ALA A 134 -11.88 3.35 -4.36
CA ALA A 134 -11.50 3.72 -5.72
C ALA A 134 -10.21 4.56 -5.72
N GLU A 135 -10.10 5.48 -4.77
CA GLU A 135 -8.92 6.33 -4.62
C GLU A 135 -7.68 5.56 -4.11
N ILE A 136 -7.88 4.72 -3.09
CA ILE A 136 -6.85 3.83 -2.52
C ILE A 136 -6.28 2.90 -3.58
N LEU A 137 -7.13 2.25 -4.36
CA LEU A 137 -6.72 1.26 -5.38
C LEU A 137 -6.43 1.89 -6.75
N ASN A 138 -6.53 3.22 -6.87
CA ASN A 138 -6.34 3.95 -8.12
C ASN A 138 -7.17 3.38 -9.29
N THR A 139 -8.46 3.18 -9.04
CA THR A 139 -9.43 2.55 -9.94
C THR A 139 -10.70 3.40 -10.00
N ASN A 140 -11.74 2.95 -10.72
CA ASN A 140 -13.02 3.64 -10.78
C ASN A 140 -14.11 2.92 -9.99
N LEU A 141 -15.17 3.65 -9.66
CA LEU A 141 -16.28 3.16 -8.85
C LEU A 141 -16.96 1.91 -9.43
N LEU A 142 -17.10 1.84 -10.77
CA LEU A 142 -17.71 0.68 -11.44
C LEU A 142 -16.86 -0.58 -11.23
N GLN A 143 -15.54 -0.45 -11.32
CA GLN A 143 -14.61 -1.55 -11.06
C GLN A 143 -14.63 -1.98 -9.59
N VAL A 144 -14.74 -1.04 -8.64
CA VAL A 144 -14.91 -1.37 -7.22
C VAL A 144 -16.18 -2.19 -7.00
N LYS A 145 -17.33 -1.71 -7.47
CA LYS A 145 -18.62 -2.41 -7.35
C LYS A 145 -18.59 -3.81 -7.97
N HIS A 146 -18.02 -3.92 -9.18
CA HIS A 146 -17.89 -5.20 -9.85
C HIS A 146 -17.04 -6.19 -9.03
N ARG A 147 -15.86 -5.74 -8.56
CA ARG A 147 -14.95 -6.57 -7.75
C ARG A 147 -15.58 -6.99 -6.43
N LEU A 148 -16.32 -6.09 -5.78
CA LEU A 148 -17.03 -6.39 -4.53
C LEU A 148 -18.14 -7.43 -4.76
N SER A 149 -18.94 -7.28 -5.82
CA SER A 149 -19.96 -8.26 -6.21
C SER A 149 -19.33 -9.63 -6.48
N LYS A 150 -18.20 -9.69 -7.20
CA LYS A 150 -17.47 -10.93 -7.43
C LYS A 150 -16.93 -11.53 -6.13
N ALA A 151 -16.34 -10.72 -5.25
CA ALA A 151 -15.85 -11.18 -3.95
C ALA A 151 -16.96 -11.86 -3.12
N LEU A 152 -18.15 -11.27 -3.08
CA LEU A 152 -19.29 -11.84 -2.37
C LEU A 152 -19.76 -13.17 -2.98
N LEU A 153 -19.74 -13.31 -4.32
CA LEU A 153 -20.03 -14.60 -4.97
C LEU A 153 -19.02 -15.68 -4.59
N PHE A 154 -17.73 -15.34 -4.48
CA PHE A 154 -16.72 -16.28 -4.02
C PHE A 154 -17.00 -16.78 -2.61
N ILE A 155 -17.42 -15.89 -1.70
CA ILE A 155 -17.74 -16.25 -0.31
C ILE A 155 -19.00 -17.11 -0.25
N ASN A 156 -20.05 -16.73 -0.98
CA ASN A 156 -21.33 -17.44 -0.97
C ASN A 156 -21.26 -18.83 -1.62
N ASN A 157 -20.31 -19.05 -2.54
CA ASN A 157 -20.13 -20.35 -3.20
C ASN A 157 -19.17 -21.30 -2.45
N GLN A 158 -18.54 -20.84 -1.36
CA GLN A 158 -17.67 -21.64 -0.49
C GLN A 158 -18.43 -22.28 0.69
N TYR A 159 -19.74 -22.02 0.80
CA TYR A 159 -20.67 -22.58 1.78
C TYR A 159 -21.92 -23.11 1.05
#